data_AF-A0A5R9M341-F1
#
_entry.id   AF-A0A5R9M341-F1
#
_cell.length_a   1.000
_cell.length_b   1.000
_cell.length_c   1.000
_cell.angle_alpha   90.00
_cell.angle_beta   90.00
_cell.angle_gamma   90.00
#
_symmetry.space_group_name_H-M   'P 1'
#
loop_
_entity.id
_entity.type
_entity.pdbx_description
1 polymer ?
#
loop_
_entity_poly.entity_id
_entity_poly.type
_entity_poly.pdbx_seq_one_letter_code
_entity_poly.pdbx_strand_id
1 'polypeptide(L)'
;MCRIGALLAVLALSFVTFLGGASTAQADSAPEGQPVAFSLPASLDLHDGTVQKFNGTYYAYGTAYACGFHWQVANTPWCGFKVSTAPSLLGPWSTPQLLFGPNDIDPYTGQTWQVECGGTGAGCFNARMIQRSGWGAGDGAWILWFNSPADFNRDRSNAYNAMGCNGPAGPCGPTAGAPNGSYTKPSLKFCTGNGDMGFIDSVTPGAAPALVCTMPGALSLSIEELNAAGVGGSGSGGVTVAGLKNIESPGGWYDRASGQYFLTYSDPGCGYCTGTGTGYATTTNLYGTWVAPPNLGFGQPANGRRLISANSCGGQSRTVSVVDGQAWQGIDLWTGDRNQTGARMMFVPLNSSPASGTPGDGQVWRPPLALAC
;
A
#
# COMPACT_ATOMS: atom_id res chain seq x y z
N MET A 1 -21.85 78.93 -51.63
CA MET A 1 -22.18 77.58 -51.13
C MET A 1 -20.89 76.87 -50.76
N CYS A 2 -20.91 76.16 -49.62
CA CYS A 2 -20.02 75.08 -49.16
C CYS A 2 -18.54 74.99 -49.62
N ARG A 3 -17.65 75.21 -48.63
CA ARG A 3 -16.72 74.25 -48.00
C ARG A 3 -16.04 73.13 -48.82
N ILE A 4 -14.69 73.18 -48.75
CA ILE A 4 -13.72 72.15 -48.27
C ILE A 4 -13.37 70.95 -49.17
N GLY A 5 -12.06 70.86 -49.47
CA GLY A 5 -11.24 69.65 -49.62
C GLY A 5 -9.77 70.11 -49.73
N ALA A 6 -8.74 69.53 -49.13
CA ALA A 6 -8.55 68.36 -48.28
C ALA A 6 -7.31 68.62 -47.40
N LEU A 7 -7.25 68.05 -46.19
CA LEU A 7 -6.04 68.10 -45.34
C LEU A 7 -5.68 66.66 -44.96
N LEU A 8 -4.49 66.23 -45.41
CA LEU A 8 -3.82 65.00 -45.00
C LEU A 8 -3.34 65.15 -43.56
N ALA A 9 -3.70 64.19 -42.70
CA ALA A 9 -3.10 64.03 -41.37
C ALA A 9 -2.28 62.73 -41.33
N VAL A 10 -1.01 62.90 -41.01
CA VAL A 10 -0.01 61.85 -40.73
C VAL A 10 -0.34 61.23 -39.37
N LEU A 11 -0.41 59.90 -39.28
CA LEU A 11 -0.47 59.18 -38.01
C LEU A 11 0.80 58.33 -37.86
N ALA A 12 1.70 58.79 -36.99
CA ALA A 12 2.82 58.02 -36.47
C ALA A 12 2.29 57.11 -35.34
N LEU A 13 2.45 55.80 -35.49
CA LEU A 13 2.05 54.81 -34.49
C LEU A 13 3.27 54.41 -33.67
N SER A 14 3.27 54.79 -32.39
CA SER A 14 4.27 54.42 -31.39
C SER A 14 4.04 52.98 -30.91
N PHE A 15 4.98 52.07 -31.19
CA PHE A 15 5.03 50.74 -30.60
C PHE A 15 5.59 50.82 -29.18
N VAL A 16 4.76 50.57 -28.17
CA VAL A 16 5.19 50.37 -26.78
C VAL A 16 5.44 48.88 -26.58
N THR A 17 6.71 48.51 -26.41
CA THR A 17 7.15 47.18 -26.01
C THR A 17 6.96 47.00 -24.50
N PHE A 18 5.94 46.22 -24.10
CA PHE A 18 5.82 45.73 -22.72
C PHE A 18 6.79 44.55 -22.52
N LEU A 19 7.92 44.82 -21.86
CA LEU A 19 8.77 43.78 -21.26
C LEU A 19 8.08 43.27 -19.99
N GLY A 20 7.19 42.29 -20.16
CA GLY A 20 6.65 41.50 -19.05
C GLY A 20 7.72 40.54 -18.55
N GLY A 21 8.31 40.83 -17.39
CA GLY A 21 9.20 39.91 -16.69
C GLY A 21 8.44 38.63 -16.33
N ALA A 22 8.84 37.51 -16.91
CA ALA A 22 8.39 36.19 -16.50
C ALA A 22 8.90 35.96 -15.06
N SER A 23 8.01 36.16 -14.09
CA SER A 23 8.23 35.67 -12.73
C SER A 23 8.20 34.15 -12.81
N THR A 24 9.35 33.52 -12.61
CA THR A 24 9.44 32.08 -12.38
C THR A 24 8.51 31.76 -11.21
N ALA A 25 7.46 30.99 -11.46
CA ALA A 25 6.60 30.47 -10.40
C ALA A 25 7.50 29.69 -9.44
N GLN A 26 7.76 30.28 -8.29
CA GLN A 26 8.47 29.65 -7.19
C GLN A 26 7.55 28.53 -6.72
N ALA A 27 7.96 27.28 -6.93
CA ALA A 27 7.25 26.15 -6.36
C ALA A 27 7.16 26.40 -4.85
N ASP A 28 5.94 26.54 -4.33
CA ASP A 28 5.71 26.68 -2.90
C ASP A 28 6.40 25.51 -2.20
N SER A 29 7.49 25.81 -1.50
CA SER A 29 8.13 24.88 -0.60
C SER A 29 7.08 24.43 0.42
N ALA A 30 6.90 23.11 0.55
CA ALA A 30 6.00 22.54 1.55
C ALA A 30 6.28 23.20 2.92
N PRO A 31 5.24 23.54 3.71
CA PRO A 31 5.42 24.12 5.03
C PRO A 31 6.42 23.29 5.84
N GLU A 32 7.37 23.96 6.47
CA GLU A 32 8.42 23.36 7.29
C GLU A 32 7.78 22.37 8.30
N GLY A 33 8.18 21.09 8.22
CA GLY A 33 7.66 20.03 9.10
C GLY A 33 6.56 19.12 8.52
N GLN A 34 6.11 19.30 7.27
CA GLN A 34 5.24 18.31 6.62
C GLN A 34 6.03 17.08 6.14
N PRO A 35 5.54 15.84 6.34
CA PRO A 35 6.15 14.66 5.76
C PRO A 35 6.21 14.77 4.23
N VAL A 36 7.35 14.41 3.64
CA VAL A 36 7.56 14.41 2.18
C VAL A 36 7.66 12.98 1.71
N ALA A 37 7.13 12.70 0.51
CA ALA A 37 7.26 11.40 -0.12
C ALA A 37 8.73 10.96 -0.24
N PHE A 38 8.98 9.65 -0.12
CA PHE A 38 10.31 9.08 -0.28
C PHE A 38 10.24 7.77 -1.07
N SER A 39 11.38 7.32 -1.60
CA SER A 39 11.49 6.03 -2.27
C SER A 39 12.62 5.21 -1.68
N LEU A 40 12.40 3.90 -1.60
CA LEU A 40 13.45 2.95 -1.30
C LEU A 40 14.37 2.81 -2.53
N PRO A 41 15.70 2.69 -2.34
CA PRO A 41 16.61 2.37 -3.43
C PRO A 41 16.22 1.07 -4.12
N ALA A 42 16.18 1.05 -5.46
CA ALA A 42 15.90 -0.16 -6.25
C ALA A 42 16.86 -1.32 -5.91
N SER A 43 18.09 -0.99 -5.50
CA SER A 43 19.10 -1.96 -5.09
C SER A 43 18.72 -2.77 -3.85
N LEU A 44 17.69 -2.37 -3.10
CA LEU A 44 17.18 -3.16 -1.99
C LEU A 44 16.38 -4.38 -2.47
N ASP A 45 15.79 -4.34 -3.67
CA ASP A 45 14.96 -5.45 -4.19
C ASP A 45 13.90 -5.89 -3.18
N LEU A 46 13.16 -4.90 -2.67
CA LEU A 46 12.05 -5.05 -1.74
C LEU A 46 10.82 -4.45 -2.41
N HIS A 47 9.90 -5.31 -2.83
CA HIS A 47 8.69 -4.95 -3.55
C HIS A 47 7.45 -5.35 -2.75
N ASP A 48 6.28 -4.78 -3.07
CA ASP A 48 4.98 -5.14 -2.52
C ASP A 48 4.86 -5.20 -0.99
N GLY A 49 5.79 -4.53 -0.30
CA GLY A 49 6.04 -4.66 1.11
C GLY A 49 5.56 -3.50 1.98
N THR A 50 6.25 -3.26 3.11
CA THR A 50 5.92 -2.21 4.09
C THR A 50 7.18 -1.60 4.68
N VAL A 51 7.06 -0.38 5.23
CA VAL A 51 8.06 0.18 6.14
C VAL A 51 7.45 0.31 7.52
N GLN A 52 8.17 -0.12 8.55
CA GLN A 52 7.72 -0.05 9.94
C GLN A 52 8.86 0.42 10.84
N LYS A 53 8.53 0.87 12.05
CA LYS A 53 9.53 1.31 13.03
C LYS A 53 9.35 0.53 14.33
N PHE A 54 10.44 -0.09 14.78
CA PHE A 54 10.49 -0.82 16.04
C PHE A 54 11.72 -0.39 16.83
N ASN A 55 11.52 0.00 18.09
CA ASN A 55 12.59 0.41 19.00
C ASN A 55 13.55 1.45 18.40
N GLY A 56 13.03 2.40 17.62
CA GLY A 56 13.82 3.46 16.98
C GLY A 56 14.44 3.10 15.63
N THR A 57 14.43 1.83 15.22
CA THR A 57 14.96 1.38 13.93
C THR A 57 13.83 1.25 12.91
N TYR A 58 14.08 1.71 11.68
CA TYR A 58 13.18 1.51 10.55
C TYR A 58 13.50 0.19 9.85
N TYR A 59 12.46 -0.52 9.44
CA TYR A 59 12.53 -1.80 8.75
C TYR A 59 11.72 -1.70 7.47
N ALA A 60 12.35 -1.96 6.33
CA ALA A 60 11.68 -2.16 5.06
C ALA A 60 11.60 -3.66 4.80
N TYR A 61 10.39 -4.17 4.58
CA TYR A 61 10.11 -5.56 4.21
C TYR A 61 9.64 -5.61 2.78
N GLY A 62 9.87 -6.71 2.08
CA GLY A 62 9.30 -6.90 0.74
C GLY A 62 9.68 -8.23 0.10
N THR A 63 9.02 -8.51 -1.01
CA THR A 63 9.36 -9.60 -1.93
C THR A 63 10.61 -9.23 -2.71
N ALA A 64 11.50 -10.20 -2.93
CA ALA A 64 12.67 -10.04 -3.79
C ALA A 64 12.44 -10.68 -5.17
N TYR A 65 12.97 -10.05 -6.22
CA TYR A 65 12.86 -10.53 -7.61
C TYR A 65 14.20 -10.71 -8.32
N ALA A 66 15.30 -10.16 -7.77
CA ALA A 66 16.60 -10.08 -8.45
C ALA A 66 17.28 -11.43 -8.76
N CYS A 67 16.81 -12.53 -8.18
CA CYS A 67 17.28 -13.88 -8.53
C CYS A 67 16.68 -14.43 -9.84
N GLY A 68 15.80 -13.65 -10.50
CA GLY A 68 15.19 -14.01 -11.77
C GLY A 68 13.76 -14.53 -11.66
N PHE A 69 12.98 -14.08 -10.68
CA PHE A 69 11.56 -14.42 -10.60
C PHE A 69 10.77 -13.75 -11.74
N HIS A 70 9.88 -14.50 -12.38
CA HIS A 70 8.89 -13.95 -13.31
C HIS A 70 7.50 -14.41 -12.91
N TRP A 71 6.61 -13.46 -12.62
CA TRP A 71 5.22 -13.78 -12.30
C TRP A 71 4.50 -14.41 -13.49
N GLN A 72 3.65 -15.40 -13.21
CA GLN A 72 2.93 -16.22 -14.18
C GLN A 72 3.83 -16.97 -15.16
N VAL A 73 5.09 -17.22 -14.78
CA VAL A 73 6.01 -18.09 -15.51
C VAL A 73 6.47 -19.20 -14.56
N ALA A 74 6.06 -20.42 -14.87
CA ALA A 74 6.41 -21.60 -14.11
C ALA A 74 7.94 -21.83 -14.07
N ASN A 75 8.41 -22.44 -12.99
CA ASN A 75 9.79 -22.83 -12.76
C ASN A 75 10.81 -21.67 -12.84
N THR A 76 10.41 -20.46 -12.46
CA THR A 76 11.37 -19.37 -12.22
C THR A 76 11.80 -19.32 -10.75
N PRO A 77 13.05 -18.92 -10.44
CA PRO A 77 13.52 -18.79 -9.07
C PRO A 77 12.65 -17.86 -8.24
N TRP A 78 12.33 -18.22 -6.99
CA TRP A 78 11.65 -17.33 -6.05
C TRP A 78 12.65 -16.85 -5.02
N CYS A 79 12.79 -15.53 -4.87
CA CYS A 79 13.97 -14.95 -4.23
C CYS A 79 13.82 -14.72 -2.72
N GLY A 80 12.69 -15.15 -2.14
CA GLY A 80 12.41 -14.95 -0.74
C GLY A 80 11.78 -13.60 -0.43
N PHE A 81 11.38 -13.47 0.83
CA PHE A 81 11.11 -12.17 1.45
C PHE A 81 12.37 -11.69 2.16
N LYS A 82 12.66 -10.40 2.02
CA LYS A 82 13.82 -9.77 2.64
C LYS A 82 13.41 -8.62 3.55
N VAL A 83 14.36 -8.23 4.39
CA VAL A 83 14.29 -7.08 5.28
C VAL A 83 15.56 -6.25 5.16
N SER A 84 15.42 -4.93 5.14
CA SER A 84 16.51 -3.98 5.29
C SER A 84 16.20 -3.03 6.46
N THR A 85 17.24 -2.54 7.13
CA THR A 85 17.11 -1.67 8.30
C THR A 85 17.78 -0.33 8.09
N ALA A 86 17.26 0.73 8.72
CA ALA A 86 17.83 2.06 8.64
C ALA A 86 17.59 2.88 9.93
N PRO A 87 18.42 3.89 10.22
CA PRO A 87 18.19 4.85 11.30
C PRO A 87 17.14 5.91 10.93
N SER A 88 16.79 6.05 9.65
CA SER A 88 15.76 6.98 9.15
C SER A 88 15.03 6.39 7.93
N LEU A 89 13.86 6.92 7.59
CA LEU A 89 13.13 6.54 6.35
C LEU A 89 13.95 6.80 5.07
N LEU A 90 14.88 7.75 5.11
CA LEU A 90 15.75 8.10 3.99
C LEU A 90 17.04 7.25 3.96
N GLY A 91 17.20 6.32 4.90
CA GLY A 91 18.40 5.49 5.03
C GLY A 91 19.47 6.07 5.96
N PRO A 92 20.74 5.66 5.80
CA PRO A 92 21.19 4.60 4.88
C PRO A 92 20.54 3.25 5.24
N TRP A 93 20.11 2.52 4.22
CA TRP A 93 19.51 1.20 4.35
C TRP A 93 20.60 0.11 4.36
N SER A 94 20.49 -0.86 5.25
CA SER A 94 21.39 -2.01 5.32
C SER A 94 21.24 -2.92 4.11
N THR A 95 22.25 -3.76 3.84
CA THR A 95 22.09 -4.85 2.88
C THR A 95 20.87 -5.71 3.26
N PRO A 96 19.94 -5.96 2.34
CA PRO A 96 18.78 -6.80 2.60
C PRO A 96 19.18 -8.22 3.02
N GLN A 97 18.48 -8.76 4.02
CA GLN A 97 18.66 -10.12 4.53
C GLN A 97 17.37 -10.90 4.35
N LEU A 98 17.47 -12.22 4.12
CA LEU A 98 16.30 -13.09 4.00
C LEU A 98 15.62 -13.29 5.35
N LEU A 99 14.29 -13.26 5.36
CA LEU A 99 13.49 -13.64 6.53
C LEU A 99 13.43 -15.16 6.70
N PHE A 100 13.41 -15.92 5.60
CA PHE A 100 13.58 -17.37 5.55
C PHE A 100 14.10 -17.80 4.16
N GLY A 101 14.62 -19.02 4.05
CA GLY A 101 15.23 -19.50 2.81
C GLY A 101 14.21 -20.00 1.79
N PRO A 102 14.38 -19.73 0.46
CA PRO A 102 13.58 -20.38 -0.57
C PRO A 102 13.63 -21.92 -0.54
N ASN A 103 14.73 -22.49 -0.04
CA ASN A 103 14.88 -23.93 0.10
C ASN A 103 14.35 -24.49 1.43
N ASP A 104 13.85 -23.62 2.31
CA ASP A 104 13.17 -24.08 3.53
C ASP A 104 11.87 -24.78 3.16
N ILE A 105 11.45 -25.72 3.99
CA ILE A 105 10.22 -26.49 3.79
C ILE A 105 9.02 -25.60 4.13
N ASP A 106 8.08 -25.52 3.18
CA ASP A 106 6.69 -25.14 3.46
C ASP A 106 6.03 -26.29 4.24
N PRO A 107 5.69 -26.10 5.52
CA PRO A 107 5.12 -27.17 6.33
C PRO A 107 3.72 -27.60 5.90
N TYR A 108 3.01 -26.79 5.10
CA TYR A 108 1.68 -27.14 4.62
C TYR A 108 1.73 -28.18 3.50
N THR A 109 2.60 -27.98 2.50
CA THR A 109 2.73 -28.90 1.36
C THR A 109 3.81 -29.97 1.55
N GLY A 110 4.77 -29.74 2.46
CA GLY A 110 5.98 -30.56 2.60
C GLY A 110 7.00 -30.35 1.47
N GLN A 111 6.79 -29.37 0.60
CA GLN A 111 7.72 -28.98 -0.47
C GLN A 111 8.57 -27.79 -0.02
N THR A 112 9.53 -27.36 -0.82
CA THR A 112 10.25 -26.10 -0.53
C THR A 112 9.43 -24.89 -0.95
N TRP A 113 9.66 -23.74 -0.32
CA TRP A 113 9.07 -22.47 -0.76
C TRP A 113 9.42 -22.12 -2.21
N GLN A 114 10.57 -22.58 -2.71
CA GLN A 114 10.97 -22.46 -4.10
C GLN A 114 10.00 -23.19 -5.04
N VAL A 115 9.48 -24.36 -4.65
CA VAL A 115 8.48 -25.09 -5.44
C VAL A 115 7.11 -24.42 -5.31
N GLU A 116 6.68 -24.10 -4.08
CA GLU A 116 5.38 -23.48 -3.82
C GLU A 116 5.25 -22.12 -4.55
N CYS A 117 6.22 -21.23 -4.37
CA CYS A 117 6.17 -19.87 -4.90
C CYS A 117 6.66 -19.77 -6.36
N GLY A 118 7.64 -20.58 -6.77
CA GLY A 118 8.28 -20.51 -8.09
C GLY A 118 7.83 -21.58 -9.09
N GLY A 119 7.41 -22.76 -8.62
CA GLY A 119 7.15 -23.93 -9.47
C GLY A 119 6.01 -23.71 -10.46
N THR A 120 4.90 -23.11 -10.02
CA THR A 120 3.76 -22.78 -10.89
C THR A 120 3.84 -21.38 -11.51
N GLY A 121 4.71 -20.51 -11.00
CA GLY A 121 4.73 -19.09 -11.32
C GLY A 121 3.62 -18.27 -10.62
N ALA A 122 2.86 -18.88 -9.70
CA ALA A 122 1.85 -18.17 -8.92
C ALA A 122 2.45 -17.10 -8.00
N GLY A 123 3.70 -17.29 -7.56
CA GLY A 123 4.43 -16.38 -6.67
C GLY A 123 4.06 -16.53 -5.21
N CYS A 124 4.80 -15.81 -4.37
CA CYS A 124 4.44 -15.50 -3.00
C CYS A 124 4.76 -14.02 -2.77
N PHE A 125 3.83 -13.28 -2.16
CA PHE A 125 3.85 -11.81 -2.13
C PHE A 125 3.41 -11.23 -0.78
N ASN A 126 3.41 -9.90 -0.69
CA ASN A 126 2.81 -9.15 0.42
C ASN A 126 3.40 -9.52 1.78
N ALA A 127 4.72 -9.51 1.92
CA ALA A 127 5.35 -9.65 3.23
C ALA A 127 4.86 -8.55 4.18
N ARG A 128 4.24 -8.94 5.29
CA ARG A 128 3.78 -8.07 6.37
C ARG A 128 4.34 -8.60 7.69
N MET A 129 5.21 -7.82 8.32
CA MET A 129 5.62 -8.09 9.69
C MET A 129 4.61 -7.46 10.65
N ILE A 130 4.14 -8.17 11.67
CA ILE A 130 3.39 -7.60 12.79
C ILE A 130 4.04 -8.02 14.11
N GLN A 131 3.87 -7.19 15.14
CA GLN A 131 4.29 -7.52 16.51
C GLN A 131 3.08 -7.70 17.40
N ARG A 132 2.94 -8.84 18.07
CA ARG A 132 1.87 -9.08 19.05
C ARG A 132 2.05 -8.22 20.30
N SER A 133 1.52 -6.99 20.24
CA SER A 133 1.69 -5.97 21.27
C SER A 133 0.36 -5.25 21.51
N GLY A 134 -0.15 -5.32 22.74
CA GLY A 134 -1.41 -4.66 23.12
C GLY A 134 -2.68 -5.48 22.85
N TRP A 135 -2.57 -6.72 22.37
CA TRP A 135 -3.66 -7.69 22.27
C TRP A 135 -3.20 -9.11 22.61
N GLY A 136 -4.14 -10.02 22.84
CA GLY A 136 -3.85 -11.43 23.10
C GLY A 136 -2.91 -11.59 24.28
N ALA A 137 -1.79 -12.31 24.07
CA ALA A 137 -0.76 -12.47 25.09
C ALA A 137 0.09 -11.19 25.33
N GLY A 138 0.12 -10.26 24.38
CA GLY A 138 0.92 -9.03 24.48
C GLY A 138 2.42 -9.26 24.71
N ASP A 139 2.95 -10.38 24.22
CA ASP A 139 4.29 -10.88 24.53
C ASP A 139 5.39 -10.39 23.58
N GLY A 140 5.03 -9.52 22.62
CA GLY A 140 5.97 -8.94 21.67
C GLY A 140 6.44 -9.91 20.58
N ALA A 141 5.76 -11.06 20.41
CA ALA A 141 6.10 -12.03 19.36
C ALA A 141 6.00 -11.40 17.97
N TRP A 142 7.00 -11.67 17.13
CA TRP A 142 7.07 -11.22 15.74
C TRP A 142 6.44 -12.25 14.83
N ILE A 143 5.54 -11.80 13.94
CA ILE A 143 4.79 -12.67 13.05
C ILE A 143 4.87 -12.12 11.63
N LEU A 144 5.48 -12.90 10.73
CA LEU A 144 5.46 -12.64 9.30
C LEU A 144 4.20 -13.25 8.68
N TRP A 145 3.42 -12.40 8.02
CA TRP A 145 2.32 -12.79 7.15
C TRP A 145 2.70 -12.59 5.69
N PHE A 146 2.27 -13.52 4.83
CA PHE A 146 2.37 -13.39 3.37
C PHE A 146 1.29 -14.23 2.67
N ASN A 147 1.04 -14.01 1.37
CA ASN A 147 0.18 -14.87 0.57
C ASN A 147 0.99 -15.78 -0.37
N SER A 148 0.56 -17.04 -0.49
CA SER A 148 0.95 -18.00 -1.53
C SER A 148 -0.27 -18.40 -2.35
N PRO A 149 -0.54 -17.75 -3.50
CA PRO A 149 -1.71 -18.07 -4.31
C PRO A 149 -1.75 -19.51 -4.85
N ALA A 150 -0.61 -20.20 -4.91
CA ALA A 150 -0.55 -21.60 -5.35
C ALA A 150 -1.38 -22.54 -4.46
N ASP A 151 -1.36 -22.35 -3.14
CA ASP A 151 -2.21 -23.08 -2.20
C ASP A 151 -3.70 -23.03 -2.58
N PHE A 152 -4.24 -21.84 -2.77
CA PHE A 152 -5.64 -21.67 -3.16
C PHE A 152 -5.93 -22.23 -4.55
N ASN A 153 -5.00 -22.11 -5.48
CA ASN A 153 -5.17 -22.65 -6.83
C ASN A 153 -5.19 -24.17 -6.83
N ARG A 154 -4.41 -24.81 -5.95
CA ARG A 154 -4.27 -26.27 -5.86
C ARG A 154 -5.49 -26.92 -5.22
N ASP A 155 -5.92 -26.44 -4.07
CA ASP A 155 -6.90 -27.16 -3.24
C ASP A 155 -7.95 -26.23 -2.59
N ARG A 156 -8.01 -24.96 -2.99
CA ARG A 156 -8.90 -23.94 -2.42
C ARG A 156 -8.68 -23.66 -0.93
N SER A 157 -7.55 -24.09 -0.38
CA SER A 157 -7.17 -23.68 0.96
C SER A 157 -6.82 -22.21 0.98
N ASN A 158 -6.85 -21.65 2.19
CA ASN A 158 -6.44 -20.28 2.42
C ASN A 158 -5.04 -20.03 1.86
N ALA A 159 -4.84 -18.99 1.06
CA ALA A 159 -3.53 -18.68 0.50
C ALA A 159 -2.57 -18.03 1.51
N TYR A 160 -3.08 -17.50 2.62
CA TYR A 160 -2.25 -16.79 3.58
C TYR A 160 -1.42 -17.77 4.42
N ASN A 161 -0.29 -17.29 4.91
CA ASN A 161 0.65 -18.03 5.75
C ASN A 161 1.10 -17.11 6.88
N ALA A 162 1.25 -17.65 8.08
CA ALA A 162 1.79 -16.93 9.23
C ALA A 162 2.98 -17.68 9.82
N MET A 163 4.10 -16.97 10.03
CA MET A 163 5.33 -17.52 10.59
C MET A 163 5.77 -16.71 11.80
N GLY A 164 6.07 -17.38 12.91
CA GLY A 164 6.74 -16.72 14.02
C GLY A 164 8.21 -16.46 13.72
N CYS A 165 8.74 -15.34 14.22
CA CYS A 165 10.11 -14.89 13.98
C CYS A 165 10.85 -14.60 15.29
N ASN A 166 12.17 -14.80 15.28
CA ASN A 166 13.03 -14.53 16.44
C ASN A 166 13.43 -13.05 16.59
N GLY A 167 12.89 -12.19 15.73
CA GLY A 167 13.07 -10.74 15.76
C GLY A 167 12.35 -10.07 14.60
N PRO A 168 12.32 -8.73 14.56
CA PRO A 168 11.74 -7.99 13.44
C PRO A 168 12.51 -8.23 12.15
N ALA A 169 13.82 -8.48 12.22
CA ALA A 169 14.65 -8.84 11.06
C ALA A 169 14.69 -10.35 10.78
N GLY A 170 13.85 -11.17 11.42
CA GLY A 170 13.92 -12.62 11.34
C GLY A 170 15.04 -13.24 12.19
N PRO A 171 15.44 -14.49 11.91
CA PRO A 171 14.81 -15.40 10.96
C PRO A 171 13.37 -15.76 11.37
N CYS A 172 12.58 -16.20 10.40
CA CYS A 172 11.17 -16.56 10.52
C CYS A 172 10.95 -18.03 10.16
N GLY A 173 9.84 -18.60 10.64
CA GLY A 173 9.43 -19.95 10.30
C GLY A 173 10.04 -21.03 11.20
N PRO A 174 9.71 -22.32 10.98
CA PRO A 174 10.16 -23.40 11.86
C PRO A 174 11.68 -23.55 11.93
N THR A 175 12.39 -23.26 10.84
CA THR A 175 13.87 -23.30 10.76
C THR A 175 14.53 -22.24 11.62
N ALA A 176 13.82 -21.16 11.99
CA ALA A 176 14.32 -20.18 12.94
C ALA A 176 14.52 -20.77 14.35
N GLY A 177 13.81 -21.84 14.70
CA GLY A 177 13.90 -22.49 16.01
C GLY A 177 13.39 -21.62 17.16
N ALA A 178 13.64 -22.07 18.39
CA ALA A 178 13.21 -21.38 19.60
C ALA A 178 13.78 -19.93 19.70
N PRO A 179 13.07 -18.98 20.34
CA PRO A 179 11.81 -19.20 21.06
C PRO A 179 10.55 -19.15 20.18
N ASN A 180 10.57 -18.48 19.02
CA ASN A 180 9.35 -18.10 18.31
C ASN A 180 9.20 -18.74 16.92
N GLY A 181 10.24 -19.41 16.41
CA GLY A 181 10.22 -20.09 15.12
C GLY A 181 9.06 -21.07 15.02
N SER A 182 8.09 -20.75 14.17
CA SER A 182 6.83 -21.47 14.04
C SER A 182 6.18 -21.20 12.69
N TYR A 183 5.22 -22.05 12.34
CA TYR A 183 4.38 -21.89 11.16
C TYR A 183 2.93 -22.18 11.52
N THR A 184 2.02 -21.42 10.94
CA THR A 184 0.58 -21.68 11.01
C THR A 184 -0.02 -21.40 9.64
N LYS A 185 -0.78 -22.38 9.14
CA LYS A 185 -1.73 -22.17 8.05
C LYS A 185 -2.97 -21.51 8.66
N PRO A 186 -3.25 -20.22 8.39
CA PRO A 186 -4.31 -19.50 9.07
C PRO A 186 -5.68 -20.10 8.72
N SER A 187 -6.52 -20.31 9.75
CA SER A 187 -7.95 -20.54 9.55
C SER A 187 -8.64 -19.18 9.52
N LEU A 188 -9.23 -18.82 8.38
CA LEU A 188 -9.94 -17.55 8.15
C LEU A 188 -11.35 -17.84 7.65
N LYS A 189 -12.29 -16.97 8.00
CA LYS A 189 -13.72 -17.13 7.71
C LYS A 189 -14.23 -16.15 6.65
N PHE A 190 -13.65 -14.95 6.60
CA PHE A 190 -14.00 -13.89 5.64
C PHE A 190 -12.91 -13.71 4.59
N CYS A 191 -11.65 -13.82 4.99
CA CYS A 191 -10.48 -13.72 4.12
C CYS A 191 -10.07 -15.09 3.56
N THR A 192 -10.97 -15.75 2.83
CA THR A 192 -10.78 -17.13 2.33
C THR A 192 -10.16 -17.21 0.94
N GLY A 193 -9.71 -16.09 0.39
CA GLY A 193 -9.19 -15.95 -0.96
C GLY A 193 -7.68 -16.11 -1.10
N ASN A 194 -7.15 -15.55 -2.19
CA ASN A 194 -5.72 -15.59 -2.53
C ASN A 194 -5.10 -14.25 -2.95
N GLY A 195 -5.86 -13.17 -2.85
CA GLY A 195 -5.42 -11.86 -3.32
C GLY A 195 -4.43 -11.16 -2.38
N ASP A 196 -4.19 -9.91 -2.69
CA ASP A 196 -3.36 -9.03 -1.87
C ASP A 196 -3.95 -8.78 -0.48
N MET A 197 -3.09 -8.35 0.45
CA MET A 197 -3.50 -8.05 1.81
C MET A 197 -2.75 -6.87 2.46
N GLY A 198 -3.39 -6.34 3.49
CA GLY A 198 -2.84 -5.38 4.44
C GLY A 198 -3.45 -5.57 5.82
N PHE A 199 -3.04 -4.74 6.77
CA PHE A 199 -3.57 -4.73 8.13
C PHE A 199 -4.10 -3.36 8.52
N ILE A 200 -5.08 -3.36 9.43
CA ILE A 200 -5.61 -2.16 10.07
C ILE A 200 -5.62 -2.40 11.57
N ASP A 201 -4.89 -1.59 12.34
CA ASP A 201 -4.93 -1.67 13.79
C ASP A 201 -6.30 -1.24 14.33
N SER A 202 -6.82 -2.00 15.29
CA SER A 202 -8.05 -1.64 15.99
C SER A 202 -7.79 -0.60 17.07
N VAL A 203 -8.67 0.39 17.19
CA VAL A 203 -8.65 1.31 18.35
C VAL A 203 -9.36 0.77 19.58
N THR A 204 -10.06 -0.37 19.46
CA THR A 204 -10.68 -1.02 20.60
C THR A 204 -9.57 -1.61 21.49
N PRO A 205 -9.46 -1.22 22.77
CA PRO A 205 -8.43 -1.73 23.66
C PRO A 205 -8.45 -3.26 23.74
N GLY A 206 -7.29 -3.89 23.56
CA GLY A 206 -7.14 -5.35 23.62
C GLY A 206 -7.58 -6.11 22.36
N ALA A 207 -8.17 -5.45 21.37
CA ALA A 207 -8.51 -6.07 20.09
C ALA A 207 -7.27 -6.26 19.23
N ALA A 208 -7.22 -7.38 18.50
CA ALA A 208 -6.15 -7.62 17.54
C ALA A 208 -6.32 -6.73 16.29
N PRO A 209 -5.26 -6.53 15.48
CA PRO A 209 -5.40 -5.94 14.16
C PRO A 209 -6.33 -6.76 13.27
N ALA A 210 -6.94 -6.11 12.28
CA ALA A 210 -7.74 -6.78 11.26
C ALA A 210 -6.92 -6.94 9.97
N LEU A 211 -6.96 -8.15 9.41
CA LEU A 211 -6.54 -8.44 8.05
C LEU A 211 -7.57 -7.86 7.09
N VAL A 212 -7.12 -7.10 6.10
CA VAL A 212 -7.92 -6.75 4.93
C VAL A 212 -7.35 -7.46 3.71
N CYS A 213 -8.21 -8.08 2.92
CA CYS A 213 -7.79 -8.98 1.86
C CYS A 213 -8.63 -8.81 0.59
N THR A 214 -7.99 -9.02 -0.55
CA THR A 214 -8.67 -9.09 -1.85
C THR A 214 -9.20 -10.51 -2.11
N MET A 215 -10.48 -10.58 -2.47
CA MET A 215 -11.18 -11.83 -2.75
C MET A 215 -11.16 -12.14 -4.25
N PRO A 216 -10.86 -13.40 -4.64
CA PRO A 216 -10.83 -13.80 -6.04
C PRO A 216 -12.20 -13.69 -6.71
N GLY A 217 -12.22 -13.66 -8.03
CA GLY A 217 -13.43 -13.55 -8.84
C GLY A 217 -13.85 -12.10 -9.03
N ALA A 218 -14.58 -11.52 -8.07
CA ALA A 218 -15.08 -10.15 -8.19
C ALA A 218 -14.04 -9.07 -7.87
N LEU A 219 -12.87 -9.46 -7.34
CA LEU A 219 -11.86 -8.53 -6.81
C LEU A 219 -12.50 -7.52 -5.85
N SER A 220 -13.24 -8.06 -4.88
CA SER A 220 -13.81 -7.31 -3.75
C SER A 220 -12.90 -7.41 -2.54
N LEU A 221 -13.17 -6.61 -1.50
CA LEU A 221 -12.43 -6.69 -0.24
C LEU A 221 -13.26 -7.36 0.86
N SER A 222 -12.58 -8.11 1.72
CA SER A 222 -13.08 -8.60 3.00
C SER A 222 -12.16 -8.12 4.12
N ILE A 223 -12.68 -8.06 5.35
CA ILE A 223 -11.93 -7.72 6.56
C ILE A 223 -12.19 -8.80 7.61
N GLU A 224 -11.16 -9.23 8.32
CA GLU A 224 -11.26 -10.21 9.40
C GLU A 224 -10.32 -9.85 10.55
N GLU A 225 -10.84 -9.80 11.77
CA GLU A 225 -10.02 -9.63 12.97
C GLU A 225 -9.11 -10.85 13.17
N LEU A 226 -7.85 -10.62 13.51
CA LEU A 226 -6.98 -11.71 13.90
C LEU A 226 -7.39 -12.31 15.25
N ASN A 227 -7.15 -13.60 15.45
CA ASN A 227 -7.32 -14.24 16.75
C ASN A 227 -6.26 -13.75 17.76
N ALA A 228 -6.44 -14.12 19.03
CA ALA A 228 -5.53 -13.74 20.12
C ALA A 228 -4.06 -14.15 19.88
N ALA A 229 -3.82 -15.18 19.07
CA ALA A 229 -2.47 -15.60 18.70
C ALA A 229 -1.88 -14.78 17.55
N GLY A 230 -2.67 -14.04 16.78
CA GLY A 230 -2.20 -13.24 15.65
C GLY A 230 -1.83 -14.06 14.41
N VAL A 231 -2.25 -15.33 14.32
CA VAL A 231 -1.87 -16.28 13.25
C VAL A 231 -3.08 -16.91 12.54
N GLY A 232 -4.28 -16.39 12.79
CA GLY A 232 -5.54 -16.85 12.22
C GLY A 232 -6.65 -15.84 12.48
N GLY A 233 -7.87 -16.13 12.04
CA GLY A 233 -9.03 -15.27 12.23
C GLY A 233 -9.74 -15.54 13.55
N SER A 234 -10.35 -14.51 14.14
CA SER A 234 -11.22 -14.66 15.30
C SER A 234 -12.64 -15.11 14.94
N GLY A 235 -12.99 -15.03 13.65
CA GLY A 235 -14.37 -15.22 13.17
C GLY A 235 -15.23 -13.97 13.25
N SER A 236 -14.65 -12.81 13.59
CA SER A 236 -15.26 -11.48 13.46
C SER A 236 -14.73 -10.76 12.22
N GLY A 237 -15.62 -10.15 11.44
CA GLY A 237 -15.24 -9.54 10.18
C GLY A 237 -16.44 -9.20 9.29
N GLY A 238 -16.14 -8.88 8.03
CA GLY A 238 -17.13 -8.54 7.01
C GLY A 238 -16.63 -8.85 5.60
N VAL A 239 -17.58 -9.05 4.69
CA VAL A 239 -17.31 -9.27 3.26
C VAL A 239 -17.82 -8.08 2.44
N THR A 240 -17.31 -7.94 1.22
CA THR A 240 -17.81 -6.94 0.25
C THR A 240 -17.76 -5.52 0.83
N VAL A 241 -16.60 -5.17 1.40
CA VAL A 241 -16.34 -3.88 2.04
C VAL A 241 -16.70 -2.75 1.07
N ALA A 242 -17.59 -1.86 1.52
CA ALA A 242 -18.13 -0.74 0.76
C ALA A 242 -18.77 -1.09 -0.62
N GLY A 243 -19.16 -2.36 -0.85
CA GLY A 243 -19.71 -2.77 -2.15
C GLY A 243 -18.69 -2.80 -3.29
N LEU A 244 -17.40 -2.69 -2.98
CA LEU A 244 -16.32 -2.53 -3.95
C LEU A 244 -16.04 -3.83 -4.73
N LYS A 245 -15.68 -3.68 -6.00
CA LYS A 245 -15.34 -4.74 -6.96
C LYS A 245 -14.28 -4.23 -7.94
N ASN A 246 -13.59 -5.14 -8.60
CA ASN A 246 -12.50 -4.86 -9.55
C ASN A 246 -11.38 -4.02 -8.93
N ILE A 247 -11.05 -4.27 -7.66
CA ILE A 247 -10.01 -3.57 -6.89
C ILE A 247 -9.10 -4.56 -6.18
N GLU A 248 -7.90 -4.13 -5.79
CA GLU A 248 -6.97 -4.97 -5.02
C GLU A 248 -6.03 -4.15 -4.14
N SER A 249 -5.01 -4.79 -3.59
CA SER A 249 -3.93 -4.11 -2.85
C SER A 249 -4.43 -3.23 -1.70
N PRO A 250 -5.13 -3.81 -0.71
CA PRO A 250 -5.71 -3.04 0.36
C PRO A 250 -4.70 -2.70 1.46
N GLY A 251 -4.91 -1.55 2.10
CA GLY A 251 -4.29 -1.19 3.38
C GLY A 251 -5.07 -0.09 4.07
N GLY A 252 -4.93 0.05 5.38
CA GLY A 252 -5.70 1.07 6.08
C GLY A 252 -5.09 1.46 7.42
N TRP A 253 -5.71 2.45 8.05
CA TRP A 253 -5.32 2.93 9.36
C TRP A 253 -6.52 3.58 10.05
N TYR A 254 -6.40 3.80 11.35
CA TYR A 254 -7.29 4.69 12.08
C TYR A 254 -6.67 6.08 12.18
N ASP A 255 -7.38 7.07 11.65
CA ASP A 255 -7.02 8.46 11.82
C ASP A 255 -7.67 9.03 13.10
N ARG A 256 -6.83 9.33 14.09
CA ARG A 256 -7.28 9.91 15.36
C ARG A 256 -7.81 11.33 15.22
N ALA A 257 -7.36 12.09 14.23
CA ALA A 257 -7.80 13.47 14.05
C ALA A 257 -9.27 13.55 13.60
N SER A 258 -9.65 12.68 12.65
CA SER A 258 -11.03 12.60 12.15
C SER A 258 -11.91 11.59 12.89
N GLY A 259 -11.33 10.71 13.71
CA GLY A 259 -12.04 9.67 14.43
C GLY A 259 -12.56 8.53 13.54
N GLN A 260 -11.93 8.32 12.38
CA GLN A 260 -12.38 7.36 11.37
C GLN A 260 -11.27 6.38 10.97
N TYR A 261 -11.68 5.18 10.58
CA TYR A 261 -10.86 4.28 9.80
C TYR A 261 -10.87 4.69 8.33
N PHE A 262 -9.70 4.62 7.71
CA PHE A 262 -9.49 4.76 6.28
C PHE A 262 -8.95 3.46 5.71
N LEU A 263 -9.41 3.12 4.53
CA LEU A 263 -8.94 2.00 3.72
C LEU A 263 -8.61 2.55 2.34
N THR A 264 -7.43 2.25 1.81
CA THR A 264 -7.03 2.53 0.44
C THR A 264 -6.85 1.23 -0.35
N TYR A 265 -6.97 1.33 -1.66
CA TYR A 265 -6.90 0.19 -2.58
C TYR A 265 -6.58 0.65 -4.01
N SER A 266 -6.02 -0.24 -4.81
CA SER A 266 -5.83 -0.02 -6.26
C SER A 266 -7.16 -0.13 -6.99
N ASP A 267 -7.42 0.80 -7.91
CA ASP A 267 -8.62 0.89 -8.72
C ASP A 267 -8.28 1.32 -10.17
N PRO A 268 -8.35 0.40 -11.14
CA PRO A 268 -8.76 -1.00 -10.99
C PRO A 268 -7.70 -1.84 -10.26
N GLY A 269 -8.08 -3.06 -9.88
CA GLY A 269 -7.12 -4.12 -9.59
C GLY A 269 -6.39 -4.53 -10.87
N CYS A 270 -5.06 -4.52 -10.83
CA CYS A 270 -4.19 -4.94 -11.93
C CYS A 270 -2.76 -5.23 -11.43
N GLY A 271 -2.40 -6.51 -11.35
CA GLY A 271 -1.04 -6.92 -11.01
C GLY A 271 0.00 -6.34 -11.97
N TYR A 272 1.04 -5.72 -11.42
CA TYR A 272 2.17 -5.11 -12.14
C TYR A 272 1.81 -3.98 -13.11
N CYS A 273 0.62 -3.41 -13.03
CA CYS A 273 0.27 -2.24 -13.83
C CYS A 273 1.09 -1.00 -13.45
N THR A 274 1.41 -0.20 -14.47
CA THR A 274 2.00 1.13 -14.30
C THR A 274 0.88 2.17 -14.26
N GLY A 275 0.75 2.89 -13.16
CA GLY A 275 -0.16 4.02 -13.02
C GLY A 275 -1.65 3.68 -12.86
N THR A 276 -2.02 2.86 -11.86
CA THR A 276 -3.44 2.65 -11.51
C THR A 276 -3.97 3.74 -10.58
N GLY A 277 -5.29 3.86 -10.44
CA GLY A 277 -5.88 4.77 -9.45
C GLY A 277 -5.72 4.26 -8.03
N THR A 278 -5.59 5.16 -7.05
CA THR A 278 -5.76 4.86 -5.63
C THR A 278 -7.15 5.31 -5.20
N GLY A 279 -7.99 4.37 -4.80
CA GLY A 279 -9.30 4.64 -4.21
C GLY A 279 -9.26 4.62 -2.67
N TYR A 280 -10.34 5.06 -2.03
CA TYR A 280 -10.51 4.93 -0.59
C TYR A 280 -11.95 4.67 -0.15
N ALA A 281 -12.07 4.10 1.05
CA ALA A 281 -13.31 3.97 1.81
C ALA A 281 -13.09 4.35 3.28
N THR A 282 -14.15 4.76 3.97
CA THR A 282 -14.11 5.11 5.39
C THR A 282 -15.19 4.46 6.21
N THR A 283 -14.97 4.37 7.52
CA THR A 283 -15.97 3.99 8.52
C THR A 283 -15.58 4.50 9.90
N THR A 284 -16.52 4.61 10.83
CA THR A 284 -16.24 4.87 12.25
C THR A 284 -16.07 3.58 13.07
N ASN A 285 -16.42 2.42 12.50
CA ASN A 285 -16.31 1.12 13.15
C ASN A 285 -15.69 0.12 12.18
N LEU A 286 -14.54 -0.46 12.53
CA LEU A 286 -13.74 -1.35 11.68
C LEU A 286 -14.55 -2.49 11.04
N TYR A 287 -15.53 -3.05 11.76
CA TYR A 287 -16.43 -4.11 11.30
C TYR A 287 -17.85 -3.61 10.98
N GLY A 288 -18.04 -2.29 10.97
CA GLY A 288 -19.28 -1.64 10.61
C GLY A 288 -19.42 -1.45 9.10
N THR A 289 -20.36 -0.57 8.73
CA THR A 289 -20.58 -0.22 7.33
C THR A 289 -19.45 0.69 6.85
N TRP A 290 -18.74 0.22 5.83
CA TRP A 290 -17.77 1.01 5.08
C TRP A 290 -18.45 1.75 3.94
N VAL A 291 -18.01 2.97 3.69
CA VAL A 291 -18.51 3.83 2.62
C VAL A 291 -17.36 4.24 1.72
N ALA A 292 -17.43 3.85 0.45
CA ALA A 292 -16.59 4.41 -0.59
C ALA A 292 -17.38 5.54 -1.26
N PRO A 293 -16.78 6.73 -1.47
CA PRO A 293 -17.45 7.78 -2.23
C PRO A 293 -17.76 7.29 -3.64
N PRO A 294 -18.89 7.73 -4.23
CA PRO A 294 -19.14 7.53 -5.64
C PRO A 294 -18.09 8.26 -6.50
N ASN A 295 -17.92 7.82 -7.74
CA ASN A 295 -17.35 8.67 -8.79
C ASN A 295 -18.44 9.68 -9.22
N LEU A 296 -18.07 10.93 -9.52
CA LEU A 296 -19.00 12.01 -9.91
C LEU A 296 -20.07 11.54 -10.93
N GLY A 297 -21.34 11.91 -10.73
CA GLY A 297 -22.48 11.56 -11.59
C GLY A 297 -23.82 12.22 -11.17
N PHE A 298 -24.88 12.09 -11.97
CA PHE A 298 -26.21 12.68 -11.70
C PHE A 298 -26.80 12.12 -10.40
N GLY A 299 -27.20 13.01 -9.46
CA GLY A 299 -27.74 12.63 -8.15
C GLY A 299 -26.68 12.30 -7.08
N GLN A 300 -25.39 12.42 -7.38
CA GLN A 300 -24.31 12.28 -6.40
C GLN A 300 -23.91 13.63 -5.81
N PRO A 301 -23.34 13.68 -4.58
CA PRO A 301 -22.78 14.92 -4.05
C PRO A 301 -21.80 15.51 -5.05
N ALA A 302 -21.82 16.84 -5.26
CA ALA A 302 -20.88 17.56 -6.13
C ALA A 302 -19.39 17.36 -5.75
N ASN A 303 -19.19 16.71 -4.61
CA ASN A 303 -18.02 16.66 -3.76
C ASN A 303 -17.66 15.19 -3.41
N GLY A 304 -17.87 14.24 -4.32
CA GLY A 304 -17.50 12.83 -4.11
C GLY A 304 -16.60 12.35 -5.25
N ARG A 305 -15.33 12.05 -4.96
CA ARG A 305 -14.48 11.23 -5.84
C ARG A 305 -13.94 10.05 -5.06
N ARG A 306 -14.17 8.85 -5.60
CA ARG A 306 -13.63 7.59 -5.06
C ARG A 306 -12.11 7.56 -5.10
N LEU A 307 -11.51 8.13 -6.15
CA LEU A 307 -10.07 8.14 -6.37
C LEU A 307 -9.42 9.38 -5.74
N ILE A 308 -8.44 9.16 -4.87
CA ILE A 308 -7.56 10.21 -4.33
C ILE A 308 -6.38 10.49 -5.26
N SER A 309 -6.04 9.52 -6.11
CA SER A 309 -5.09 9.68 -7.21
C SER A 309 -5.55 8.83 -8.39
N ALA A 310 -5.47 9.37 -9.60
CA ALA A 310 -5.84 8.64 -10.81
C ALA A 310 -4.71 7.72 -11.33
N ASN A 311 -3.47 7.93 -10.86
CA ASN A 311 -2.29 7.23 -11.38
C ASN A 311 -1.32 6.75 -10.31
N SER A 312 -1.63 6.90 -9.01
CA SER A 312 -0.79 6.48 -7.88
C SER A 312 0.68 6.86 -8.06
N CYS A 313 0.97 8.12 -8.43
CA CYS A 313 2.32 8.61 -8.68
C CYS A 313 3.11 7.83 -9.75
N GLY A 314 2.40 7.24 -10.72
CA GLY A 314 2.96 6.41 -11.79
C GLY A 314 3.04 4.91 -11.48
N GLY A 315 2.64 4.48 -10.28
CA GLY A 315 2.70 3.09 -9.84
C GLY A 315 1.34 2.47 -9.53
N GLN A 316 1.36 1.49 -8.63
CA GLN A 316 0.19 0.84 -8.06
C GLN A 316 0.22 0.99 -6.53
N SER A 317 -0.86 1.47 -5.91
CA SER A 317 -1.00 1.43 -4.45
C SER A 317 -0.98 -0.01 -3.95
N ARG A 318 -0.26 -0.31 -2.86
CA ARG A 318 -0.17 -1.66 -2.26
C ARG A 318 -0.85 -1.80 -0.91
N THR A 319 -0.43 -0.97 0.04
CA THR A 319 -0.88 -1.04 1.42
C THR A 319 -0.53 0.24 2.16
N VAL A 320 -0.92 0.35 3.43
CA VAL A 320 -0.60 1.50 4.28
C VAL A 320 0.41 1.10 5.35
N SER A 321 1.44 1.92 5.53
CA SER A 321 2.40 1.82 6.63
C SER A 321 2.20 2.98 7.59
N VAL A 322 1.93 2.72 8.87
CA VAL A 322 1.84 3.77 9.89
C VAL A 322 3.16 3.85 10.64
N VAL A 323 3.90 4.94 10.44
CA VAL A 323 5.24 5.13 11.00
C VAL A 323 5.34 6.50 11.64
N ASP A 324 5.79 6.54 12.89
CA ASP A 324 5.88 7.79 13.68
C ASP A 324 4.55 8.57 13.74
N GLY A 325 3.43 7.84 13.76
CA GLY A 325 2.08 8.40 13.76
C GLY A 325 1.58 8.90 12.41
N GLN A 326 2.42 8.87 11.36
CA GLN A 326 2.05 9.25 10.00
C GLN A 326 1.66 8.00 9.19
N ALA A 327 0.51 8.05 8.50
CA ALA A 327 0.12 7.04 7.54
C ALA A 327 0.81 7.29 6.18
N TRP A 328 1.41 6.25 5.61
CA TRP A 328 2.10 6.30 4.32
C TRP A 328 1.47 5.31 3.37
N GLN A 329 1.04 5.78 2.21
CA GLN A 329 0.65 4.90 1.10
C GLN A 329 1.91 4.30 0.49
N GLY A 330 2.06 2.98 0.60
CA GLY A 330 3.04 2.25 -0.18
C GLY A 330 2.58 2.14 -1.63
N ILE A 331 3.46 2.48 -2.56
CA ILE A 331 3.25 2.45 -4.01
C ILE A 331 4.39 1.65 -4.63
N ASP A 332 4.08 0.59 -5.35
CA ASP A 332 5.05 -0.06 -6.23
C ASP A 332 5.07 0.66 -7.58
N LEU A 333 6.23 1.18 -7.96
CA LEU A 333 6.50 1.71 -9.30
C LEU A 333 6.86 0.55 -10.22
N TRP A 334 5.87 -0.30 -10.49
CA TRP A 334 6.02 -1.44 -11.41
C TRP A 334 6.50 -0.99 -12.79
N THR A 335 7.19 -1.87 -13.49
CA THR A 335 7.66 -1.63 -14.87
C THR A 335 6.66 -2.09 -15.93
N GLY A 336 5.64 -2.86 -15.55
CA GLY A 336 4.74 -3.55 -16.49
C GLY A 336 5.24 -4.93 -16.94
N ASP A 337 6.46 -5.32 -16.60
CA ASP A 337 7.03 -6.63 -16.96
C ASP A 337 6.64 -7.74 -16.00
N ARG A 338 6.85 -9.00 -16.39
CA ARG A 338 6.68 -10.14 -15.48
C ARG A 338 7.78 -10.24 -14.42
N ASN A 339 8.95 -9.65 -14.70
CA ASN A 339 10.05 -9.54 -13.76
C ASN A 339 10.16 -8.10 -13.30
N GLN A 340 9.98 -7.88 -12.00
CA GLN A 340 9.91 -6.56 -11.41
C GLN A 340 11.18 -6.19 -10.63
N THR A 341 12.33 -6.81 -10.94
CA THR A 341 13.62 -6.49 -10.28
C THR A 341 13.95 -4.99 -10.34
N GLY A 342 13.60 -4.32 -11.44
CA GLY A 342 13.84 -2.89 -11.63
C GLY A 342 12.82 -1.96 -10.96
N ALA A 343 11.72 -2.50 -10.41
CA ALA A 343 10.69 -1.71 -9.76
C ALA A 343 11.21 -1.07 -8.47
N ARG A 344 10.56 0.02 -8.06
CA ARG A 344 10.89 0.75 -6.83
C ARG A 344 9.66 0.86 -5.96
N MET A 345 9.87 0.86 -4.65
CA MET A 345 8.83 1.24 -3.70
C MET A 345 8.92 2.73 -3.37
N MET A 346 7.79 3.42 -3.48
CA MET A 346 7.59 4.79 -3.02
C MET A 346 6.60 4.79 -1.86
N PHE A 347 6.83 5.69 -0.90
CA PHE A 347 5.94 5.93 0.22
C PHE A 347 5.54 7.39 0.21
N VAL A 348 4.24 7.61 0.12
CA VAL A 348 3.64 8.94 0.00
C VAL A 348 2.78 9.21 1.22
N PRO A 349 2.89 10.37 1.87
CA PRO A 349 2.10 10.65 3.06
C PRO A 349 0.61 10.74 2.71
N LEU A 350 -0.20 10.10 3.55
CA LEU A 350 -1.65 10.17 3.53
C LEU A 350 -2.10 11.19 4.58
N ASN A 351 -2.87 12.19 4.15
CA ASN A 351 -3.38 13.21 5.06
C ASN A 351 -4.91 13.25 5.02
N SER A 352 -5.54 13.07 6.19
CA SER A 352 -6.99 13.11 6.38
C SER A 352 -7.57 14.54 6.47
N SER A 353 -6.70 15.55 6.43
CA SER A 353 -7.02 16.97 6.42
C SER A 353 -6.44 17.60 5.14
N PRO A 354 -7.25 17.82 4.09
CA PRO A 354 -6.75 18.49 2.89
C PRO A 354 -6.23 19.89 3.24
N ALA A 355 -4.98 20.21 2.85
CA ALA A 355 -4.36 21.49 3.17
C ALA A 355 -5.15 22.68 2.58
N SER A 356 -5.42 23.71 3.39
CA SER A 356 -5.96 24.98 2.89
C SER A 356 -4.91 25.72 2.03
N GLY A 357 -5.34 26.44 0.98
CA GLY A 357 -4.48 27.35 0.21
C GLY A 357 -3.65 26.76 -0.95
N THR A 358 -3.80 25.48 -1.26
CA THR A 358 -3.39 24.86 -2.54
C THR A 358 -4.60 24.87 -3.52
N PRO A 359 -4.57 24.37 -4.78
CA PRO A 359 -5.74 24.42 -5.68
C PRO A 359 -7.07 24.07 -4.98
N GLY A 360 -7.99 25.03 -4.89
CA GLY A 360 -9.23 24.93 -4.10
C GLY A 360 -9.37 25.87 -2.90
N ASP A 361 -8.80 27.07 -2.93
CA ASP A 361 -9.07 28.21 -2.03
C ASP A 361 -10.47 28.85 -2.22
N GLY A 362 -11.43 28.07 -2.74
CA GLY A 362 -12.81 28.47 -2.99
C GLY A 362 -13.44 27.94 -4.29
N GLN A 363 -12.73 27.14 -5.11
CA GLN A 363 -13.21 26.81 -6.47
C GLN A 363 -13.20 25.32 -6.91
N VAL A 364 -12.66 24.33 -6.17
CA VAL A 364 -12.81 22.87 -6.52
C VAL A 364 -12.71 21.98 -5.27
N TRP A 365 -13.54 20.93 -5.17
CA TRP A 365 -13.58 19.94 -4.08
C TRP A 365 -12.29 19.12 -3.91
N ARG A 366 -11.99 18.74 -2.65
CA ARG A 366 -10.92 17.81 -2.28
C ARG A 366 -11.44 16.63 -1.48
N PRO A 367 -10.92 15.42 -1.71
CA PRO A 367 -11.18 14.30 -0.83
C PRO A 367 -10.75 14.62 0.62
N PRO A 368 -11.44 14.05 1.63
CA PRO A 368 -10.97 14.04 3.02
C PRO A 368 -9.65 13.27 3.16
N LEU A 369 -9.12 12.68 2.09
CA LEU A 369 -7.84 12.02 2.05
C LEU A 369 -7.04 12.48 0.85
N ALA A 370 -5.84 13.02 1.05
CA ALA A 370 -4.93 13.40 -0.02
C ALA A 370 -3.71 12.48 -0.11
N LEU A 371 -3.19 12.32 -1.34
CA LEU A 371 -1.95 11.62 -1.67
C LEU A 371 -1.03 12.61 -2.40
N ALA A 372 0.14 12.91 -1.82
CA ALA A 372 1.06 13.94 -2.32
C ALA A 372 2.27 13.35 -3.07
N CYS A 373 2.11 13.13 -4.37
CA CYS A 373 3.24 13.02 -5.29
C CYS A 373 3.86 14.43 -5.49
#